data_AF-A0A917WAZ8-F1
#
_entry.id   AF-A0A917WAZ8-F1
#
_cell.length_a   1.000
_cell.length_b   1.000
_cell.length_c   1.000
_cell.angle_alpha   90.00
_cell.angle_beta   90.00
_cell.angle_gamma   90.00
#
_symmetry.space_group_name_H-M   'P 1'
#
loop_
_entity.id
_entity.type
_entity.pdbx_description
1 polymer ?
#
loop_
_entity_poly.entity_id
_entity_poly.type
_entity_poly.pdbx_seq_one_letter_code
_entity_poly.pdbx_strand_id
1 'polypeptide(L)'
;MDLELERRTGLPEHLRVLADLYPRETWQGHRNFSGLTAFWLERHLMFRELMARLVEGAERHLDAADPRFAAEMSRTTGFFLNQLHGHHMIEDQHYFPQFIPLDARLEPAFELLDRDHHALDGHIHGLAERSNDVLKLMAAGEDEKKAVDLLAATQRDFRSFLHRHLEDEEEIIVPVVLEYGADME
;
A
#
# COMPACT_ATOMS: atom_id res chain seq x y z
N MET A 1 8.43 -14.13 15.46
CA MET A 1 7.48 -13.47 14.56
C MET A 1 8.13 -13.37 13.19
N ASP A 2 7.40 -13.64 12.12
CA ASP A 2 7.93 -13.55 10.75
C ASP A 2 8.04 -12.08 10.33
N LEU A 3 9.11 -11.72 9.62
CA LEU A 3 9.34 -10.36 9.11
C LEU A 3 8.98 -10.23 7.63
N GLU A 4 8.79 -11.33 6.90
CA GLU A 4 8.42 -11.26 5.48
C GLU A 4 7.00 -10.71 5.33
N LEU A 5 6.83 -9.73 4.43
CA LEU A 5 5.59 -9.00 4.23
C LEU A 5 4.39 -9.92 3.99
N GLU A 6 4.57 -11.00 3.23
CA GLU A 6 3.51 -11.93 2.84
C GLU A 6 2.99 -12.77 4.02
N ARG A 7 3.74 -12.85 5.12
CA ARG A 7 3.41 -13.70 6.28
C ARG A 7 3.29 -12.93 7.59
N ARG A 8 3.74 -11.67 7.61
CA ARG A 8 3.73 -10.81 8.79
C ARG A 8 2.30 -10.38 9.12
N THR A 9 1.89 -10.53 10.38
CA THR A 9 0.53 -10.24 10.86
C THR A 9 0.41 -8.92 11.63
N GLY A 10 1.49 -8.16 11.74
CA GLY A 10 1.55 -6.91 12.49
C GLY A 10 2.98 -6.36 12.57
N LEU A 11 3.15 -5.17 13.13
CA LEU A 11 4.47 -4.61 13.43
C LEU A 11 5.07 -5.33 14.65
N PRO A 12 6.26 -5.95 14.55
CA PRO A 12 6.92 -6.61 15.68
C PRO A 12 7.11 -5.67 16.87
N GLU A 13 6.90 -6.17 18.09
CA GLU A 13 6.95 -5.36 19.32
C GLU A 13 8.21 -4.50 19.44
N HIS A 14 9.37 -5.06 19.12
CA HIS A 14 10.65 -4.32 19.18
C HIS A 14 10.78 -3.19 18.13
N LEU A 15 9.90 -3.14 17.13
CA LEU A 15 9.82 -2.09 16.11
C LEU A 15 8.73 -1.05 16.43
N ARG A 16 7.88 -1.29 17.44
CA ARG A 16 6.80 -0.39 17.89
C ARG A 16 7.31 0.75 18.79
N VAL A 17 8.47 1.34 18.47
CA VAL A 17 9.23 2.25 19.36
C VAL A 17 8.39 3.38 19.95
N LEU A 18 7.55 4.02 19.12
CA LEU A 18 6.67 5.13 19.51
C LEU A 18 5.18 4.77 19.45
N ALA A 19 4.83 3.62 18.86
CA ALA A 19 3.43 3.27 18.58
C ALA A 19 2.60 3.15 19.87
N ASP A 20 3.19 2.64 20.95
CA ASP A 20 2.48 2.48 22.23
C ASP A 20 2.39 3.80 23.02
N LEU A 21 3.26 4.77 22.73
CA LEU A 21 3.20 6.13 23.29
C LEU A 21 2.14 6.99 22.58
N TYR A 22 1.88 6.69 21.30
CA TYR A 22 0.91 7.39 20.46
C TYR A 22 -0.11 6.41 19.86
N PRO A 23 -1.08 5.93 20.66
CA PRO A 23 -2.14 5.07 20.15
C PRO A 23 -2.93 5.73 19.02
N ARG A 24 -3.37 4.92 18.05
CA ARG A 24 -4.01 5.40 16.81
C ARG A 24 -5.23 6.29 17.07
N GLU A 25 -6.01 5.97 18.09
CA GLU A 25 -7.18 6.72 18.51
C GLU A 25 -6.87 8.15 19.00
N THR A 26 -5.62 8.44 19.39
CA THR A 26 -5.23 9.76 19.88
C THR A 26 -4.69 10.68 18.78
N TRP A 27 -4.39 10.16 17.59
CA TRP A 27 -3.65 10.89 16.56
C TRP A 27 -4.32 12.20 16.14
N GLN A 28 -5.60 12.16 15.75
CA GLN A 28 -6.29 13.36 15.23
C GLN A 28 -6.41 14.49 16.26
N GLY A 29 -6.41 14.17 17.55
CA GLY A 29 -6.47 15.15 18.63
C GLY A 29 -5.10 15.69 19.06
N HIS A 30 -4.01 15.12 18.55
CA HIS A 30 -2.66 15.50 18.95
C HIS A 30 -2.27 16.85 18.33
N ARG A 31 -1.59 17.71 19.12
CA ARG A 31 -1.22 19.07 18.69
C ARG A 31 -0.32 19.11 17.44
N ASN A 32 0.48 18.06 17.24
CA ASN A 32 1.41 17.92 16.12
C ASN A 32 0.78 17.13 14.94
N PHE A 33 -0.52 16.83 14.99
CA PHE A 33 -1.20 16.24 13.84
C PHE A 33 -1.34 17.29 12.74
N SER A 34 -0.43 17.22 11.77
CA SER A 34 -0.27 18.23 10.73
C SER A 34 -1.13 17.94 9.49
N GLY A 35 -1.26 18.93 8.60
CA GLY A 35 -1.86 18.71 7.27
C GLY A 35 -1.10 17.68 6.44
N LEU A 36 0.22 17.53 6.66
CA LEU A 36 1.02 16.48 6.02
C LEU A 36 0.60 15.08 6.50
N THR A 37 0.41 14.91 7.81
CA THR A 37 -0.06 13.64 8.39
C THR A 37 -1.45 13.27 7.87
N ALA A 38 -2.36 14.25 7.79
CA ALA A 38 -3.69 14.04 7.22
C ALA A 38 -3.61 13.60 5.75
N PHE A 39 -2.83 14.32 4.93
CA PHE A 39 -2.62 13.99 3.53
C PHE A 39 -2.05 12.58 3.33
N TRP A 40 -1.08 12.18 4.15
CA TRP A 40 -0.50 10.83 4.11
C TRP A 40 -1.54 9.74 4.34
N LEU A 41 -2.35 9.88 5.39
CA LEU A 41 -3.42 8.93 5.71
C LEU A 41 -4.51 8.90 4.64
N GLU A 42 -4.84 10.05 4.03
CA GLU A 42 -5.76 10.11 2.89
C GLU A 42 -5.23 9.37 1.66
N ARG A 43 -3.91 9.44 1.39
CA ARG A 43 -3.26 8.67 0.32
C ARG A 43 -3.37 7.17 0.57
N HIS A 44 -3.14 6.72 1.80
CA HIS A 44 -3.29 5.32 2.18
C HIS A 44 -4.72 4.82 2.01
N LEU A 45 -5.69 5.62 2.44
CA LEU A 45 -7.10 5.30 2.24
C LEU A 45 -7.44 5.16 0.76
N MET A 46 -6.98 6.08 -0.09
CA MET A 46 -7.16 5.98 -1.54
C MET A 46 -6.61 4.66 -2.10
N PHE A 47 -5.43 4.20 -1.68
CA PHE A 47 -4.88 2.92 -2.13
C PHE A 47 -5.76 1.73 -1.73
N ARG A 48 -6.28 1.74 -0.49
CA ARG A 48 -7.21 0.70 0.00
C ARG A 48 -8.49 0.65 -0.84
N GLU A 49 -9.07 1.82 -1.13
CA GLU A 49 -10.29 1.94 -1.93
C GLU A 49 -10.09 1.50 -3.38
N LEU A 50 -8.97 1.89 -4.00
CA LEU A 50 -8.63 1.48 -5.37
C LEU A 50 -8.45 -0.04 -5.47
N MET A 51 -7.74 -0.65 -4.51
CA MET A 51 -7.56 -2.10 -4.48
C MET A 51 -8.89 -2.84 -4.25
N ALA A 52 -9.74 -2.35 -3.35
CA ALA A 52 -11.08 -2.93 -3.17
C ALA A 52 -11.88 -2.88 -4.48
N ARG A 53 -11.90 -1.73 -5.16
CA ARG A 53 -12.59 -1.56 -6.44
C ARG A 53 -12.08 -2.50 -7.52
N LEU A 54 -10.77 -2.73 -7.61
CA LEU A 54 -10.16 -3.63 -8.58
C LEU A 54 -10.59 -5.09 -8.35
N VAL A 55 -10.49 -5.57 -7.11
CA VAL A 55 -10.92 -6.92 -6.72
C VAL A 55 -12.39 -7.14 -7.03
N GLU A 56 -13.26 -6.23 -6.58
CA GLU A 56 -14.69 -6.33 -6.83
C GLU A 56 -15.03 -6.26 -8.33
N GLY A 57 -14.27 -5.47 -9.10
CA GLY A 57 -14.43 -5.38 -10.55
C GLY A 57 -14.19 -6.71 -11.25
N ALA A 58 -13.12 -7.42 -10.87
CA ALA A 58 -12.79 -8.73 -11.41
C ALA A 58 -13.83 -9.80 -10.99
N GLU A 59 -14.24 -9.80 -9.72
CA GLU A 59 -15.24 -10.73 -9.18
C GLU A 59 -16.60 -10.55 -9.87
N ARG A 60 -17.07 -9.30 -10.01
CA ARG A 60 -18.32 -9.01 -10.74
C ARG A 60 -18.28 -9.50 -12.19
N HIS A 61 -17.14 -9.32 -12.87
CA HIS A 61 -17.00 -9.77 -14.25
C HIS A 61 -16.99 -11.31 -14.37
N LEU A 62 -16.41 -12.02 -13.39
CA LEU A 62 -16.44 -13.49 -13.33
C LEU A 62 -17.86 -14.02 -13.12
N ASP A 63 -18.67 -13.34 -12.30
CA ASP A 63 -20.07 -13.70 -12.05
C ASP A 63 -20.97 -13.44 -13.27
N ALA A 64 -20.80 -12.28 -13.90
CA ALA A 64 -21.51 -11.90 -15.11
C ALA A 64 -20.65 -10.98 -15.97
N ALA A 65 -20.51 -11.34 -17.25
CA ALA A 65 -19.69 -10.57 -18.18
C ALA A 65 -20.11 -9.08 -18.21
N ASP A 66 -19.23 -8.20 -17.71
CA ASP A 66 -19.41 -6.74 -17.79
C ASP A 66 -18.59 -6.18 -18.97
N PRO A 67 -19.24 -5.60 -19.99
CA PRO A 67 -18.54 -5.02 -21.15
C PRO A 67 -17.65 -3.81 -20.78
N ARG A 68 -17.81 -3.21 -19.59
CA ARG A 68 -16.98 -2.09 -19.12
C ARG A 68 -15.74 -2.54 -18.36
N PHE A 69 -15.66 -3.82 -17.98
CA PHE A 69 -14.62 -4.36 -17.11
C PHE A 69 -13.21 -4.02 -17.60
N ALA A 70 -12.88 -4.33 -18.86
CA ALA A 70 -11.56 -4.07 -19.44
C ALA A 70 -11.15 -2.59 -19.30
N ALA A 71 -12.06 -1.69 -19.66
CA ALA A 71 -11.79 -0.26 -19.68
C ALA A 71 -11.66 0.32 -18.26
N GLU A 72 -12.49 -0.13 -17.32
CA GLU A 72 -12.39 0.28 -15.91
C GLU A 72 -11.14 -0.28 -15.24
N MET A 73 -10.87 -1.58 -15.40
CA MET A 73 -9.70 -2.25 -14.84
C MET A 73 -8.40 -1.61 -15.34
N SER A 74 -8.29 -1.35 -16.65
CA SER A 74 -7.10 -0.71 -17.23
C SER A 74 -6.86 0.69 -16.65
N ARG A 75 -7.90 1.55 -16.61
CA ARG A 75 -7.77 2.91 -16.07
C ARG A 75 -7.42 2.91 -14.59
N THR A 76 -8.13 2.11 -13.79
CA THR A 76 -7.94 2.08 -12.33
C THR A 76 -6.58 1.48 -11.97
N THR A 77 -6.16 0.40 -12.63
CA THR A 77 -4.83 -0.21 -12.41
C THR A 77 -3.71 0.76 -12.80
N GLY A 78 -3.79 1.40 -13.96
CA GLY A 78 -2.77 2.36 -14.39
C GLY A 78 -2.65 3.56 -13.46
N PHE A 79 -3.77 4.11 -12.98
CA PHE A 79 -3.77 5.16 -11.97
C PHE A 79 -3.15 4.68 -10.66
N PHE A 80 -3.61 3.54 -10.15
CA PHE A 80 -3.14 2.94 -8.91
C PHE A 80 -1.61 2.73 -8.91
N LEU A 81 -1.06 2.06 -9.93
CA LEU A 81 0.37 1.74 -10.00
C LEU A 81 1.25 2.99 -10.06
N ASN A 82 0.84 4.00 -10.85
CA ASN A 82 1.57 5.26 -10.93
C ASN A 82 1.58 6.00 -9.58
N GLN A 83 0.41 6.06 -8.92
CA GLN A 83 0.30 6.71 -7.62
C GLN A 83 1.09 6.00 -6.53
N LEU A 84 1.09 4.66 -6.51
CA LEU A 84 1.80 3.88 -5.51
C LEU A 84 3.32 3.96 -5.71
N HIS A 85 3.79 3.83 -6.95
CA HIS A 85 5.21 3.97 -7.26
C HIS A 85 5.74 5.37 -6.86
N GLY A 86 4.99 6.43 -7.18
CA GLY A 86 5.37 7.79 -6.78
C GLY A 86 5.37 8.02 -5.27
N HIS A 87 4.48 7.33 -4.54
CA HIS A 87 4.41 7.39 -3.08
C HIS A 87 5.64 6.79 -2.43
N HIS A 88 5.96 5.52 -2.73
CA HIS A 88 7.17 4.84 -2.20
C HIS A 88 8.45 5.59 -2.57
N MET A 89 8.55 6.12 -3.79
CA MET A 89 9.72 6.89 -4.22
C MET A 89 9.91 8.17 -3.39
N ILE A 90 8.84 8.85 -3.02
CA ILE A 90 8.92 10.05 -2.17
C ILE A 90 9.25 9.66 -0.73
N GLU A 91 8.68 8.58 -0.21
CA GLU A 91 9.06 8.00 1.08
C GLU A 91 10.55 7.73 1.19
N ASP A 92 11.06 6.88 0.30
CA ASP A 92 12.44 6.39 0.33
C ASP A 92 13.45 7.53 0.16
N GLN A 93 13.16 8.48 -0.73
CA GLN A 93 14.14 9.51 -1.12
C GLN A 93 14.04 10.79 -0.30
N HIS A 94 12.89 11.04 0.33
CA HIS A 94 12.65 12.31 1.01
C HIS A 94 12.26 12.13 2.47
N TYR A 95 11.24 11.33 2.77
CA TYR A 95 10.71 11.29 4.14
C TYR A 95 11.54 10.40 5.07
N PHE A 96 11.87 9.17 4.69
CA PHE A 96 12.64 8.26 5.55
C PHE A 96 14.00 8.85 5.95
N PRO A 97 14.79 9.46 5.04
CA PRO A 97 16.07 10.09 5.41
C PRO A 97 15.94 11.25 6.40
N GLN A 98 14.78 11.90 6.47
CA GLN A 98 14.52 12.97 7.43
C GLN A 98 14.03 12.42 8.78
N PHE A 99 13.30 11.31 8.78
CA PHE A 99 12.75 10.71 10.00
C PHE A 99 13.75 9.86 10.77
N ILE A 100 14.57 9.05 10.08
CA ILE A 100 15.52 8.12 10.72
C ILE A 100 16.46 8.84 11.71
N PRO A 101 17.04 10.02 11.40
CA PRO A 101 17.97 10.69 12.32
C PRO A 101 17.33 11.24 13.60
N LEU A 102 15.99 11.34 13.68
CA LEU A 102 15.29 11.89 14.85
C LEU A 102 15.38 10.94 16.06
N ASP A 103 15.43 9.63 15.82
CA ASP A 103 15.61 8.61 16.86
C ASP A 103 16.23 7.34 16.28
N ALA A 104 17.47 7.05 16.68
CA ALA A 104 18.22 5.88 16.22
C ALA A 104 17.53 4.54 16.53
N ARG A 105 16.58 4.50 17.47
CA ARG A 105 15.79 3.28 17.76
C ARG A 105 14.85 2.92 16.62
N LEU A 106 14.47 3.87 15.76
CA LEU A 106 13.54 3.67 14.65
C LEU A 106 14.18 3.06 13.40
N GLU A 107 15.52 3.10 13.28
CA GLU A 107 16.24 2.63 12.09
C GLU A 107 15.81 1.21 11.65
N PRO A 108 15.68 0.20 12.54
CA PRO A 108 15.23 -1.13 12.14
C PRO A 108 13.78 -1.18 11.63
N ALA A 109 12.93 -0.24 12.06
CA ALA A 109 11.55 -0.14 11.58
C ALA A 109 11.50 0.44 10.17
N PHE A 110 12.34 1.42 9.85
CA PHE A 110 12.48 1.94 8.48
C PHE A 110 13.17 0.94 7.54
N GLU A 111 14.14 0.15 8.02
CA GLU A 111 14.69 -0.96 7.24
C GLU A 111 13.62 -2.01 6.89
N LEU A 112 12.63 -2.23 7.77
CA LEU A 112 11.49 -3.10 7.46
C LEU A 112 10.62 -2.50 6.34
N LEU A 113 10.33 -1.21 6.38
CA LEU A 113 9.53 -0.53 5.34
C LEU A 113 10.25 -0.53 3.98
N ASP A 114 11.55 -0.26 3.95
CA ASP A 114 12.37 -0.35 2.72
C ASP A 114 12.32 -1.78 2.14
N ARG A 115 12.44 -2.81 2.98
CA ARG A 115 12.30 -4.20 2.54
C ARG A 115 10.91 -4.51 2.00
N ASP A 116 9.86 -3.96 2.61
CA ASP A 116 8.49 -4.10 2.11
C ASP A 116 8.33 -3.43 0.74
N HIS A 117 8.91 -2.25 0.51
CA HIS A 117 8.88 -1.56 -0.79
C HIS A 117 9.50 -2.44 -1.89
N HIS A 118 10.65 -3.07 -1.60
CA HIS A 118 11.29 -4.00 -2.54
C HIS A 118 10.41 -5.24 -2.82
N ALA A 119 9.76 -5.80 -1.79
CA ALA A 119 8.84 -6.92 -1.97
C ALA A 119 7.60 -6.51 -2.80
N LEU A 120 7.02 -5.35 -2.50
CA LEU A 120 5.87 -4.80 -3.20
C LEU A 120 6.18 -4.50 -4.67
N ASP A 121 7.40 -4.07 -5.01
CA ASP A 121 7.79 -3.86 -6.41
C ASP A 121 7.61 -5.13 -7.25
N GLY A 122 8.00 -6.29 -6.74
CA GLY A 122 7.76 -7.58 -7.40
C GLY A 122 6.27 -7.86 -7.63
N HIS A 123 5.43 -7.57 -6.64
CA HIS A 123 3.98 -7.77 -6.75
C HIS A 123 3.29 -6.73 -7.66
N ILE A 124 3.79 -5.49 -7.71
CA ILE A 124 3.37 -4.42 -8.63
C ILE A 124 3.57 -4.88 -10.08
N HIS A 125 4.74 -5.45 -10.38
CA HIS A 125 5.03 -6.01 -11.71
C HIS A 125 4.06 -7.17 -12.04
N GLY A 126 3.87 -8.11 -11.11
CA GLY A 126 2.93 -9.21 -11.30
C GLY A 126 1.48 -8.75 -11.55
N LEU A 127 1.02 -7.71 -10.83
CA LEU A 127 -0.30 -7.13 -11.02
C LEU A 127 -0.45 -6.47 -12.41
N ALA A 128 0.59 -5.79 -12.89
CA ALA A 128 0.62 -5.21 -14.22
C ALA A 128 0.59 -6.29 -15.32
N GLU A 129 1.38 -7.36 -15.18
CA GLU A 129 1.40 -8.49 -16.11
C GLU A 129 0.04 -9.16 -16.23
N ARG A 130 -0.59 -9.52 -15.10
CA ARG A 130 -1.91 -10.16 -15.08
C ARG A 130 -3.01 -9.28 -15.67
N SER A 131 -2.96 -7.99 -15.39
CA SER A 131 -3.86 -7.01 -16.00
C SER A 131 -3.71 -6.98 -17.52
N ASN A 132 -2.47 -6.96 -18.02
CA ASN A 132 -2.19 -6.95 -19.45
C ASN A 132 -2.62 -8.25 -20.15
N ASP A 133 -2.47 -9.41 -19.51
CA ASP A 133 -2.90 -10.69 -20.07
C ASP A 133 -4.42 -10.73 -20.30
N VAL A 134 -5.20 -10.25 -19.32
CA VAL A 134 -6.65 -10.11 -19.46
C VAL A 134 -7.01 -9.18 -20.62
N LEU A 135 -6.37 -8.00 -20.71
CA LEU A 135 -6.66 -7.04 -21.77
C LEU A 135 -6.37 -7.59 -23.16
N LYS A 136 -5.29 -8.37 -23.33
CA LYS A 136 -4.95 -9.00 -24.61
C LYS A 136 -6.00 -10.01 -25.05
N LEU A 137 -6.45 -10.89 -24.15
CA LEU A 137 -7.46 -11.91 -24.45
C LEU A 137 -8.80 -11.25 -24.83
N MET A 138 -9.24 -10.27 -24.04
CA MET A 138 -10.48 -9.54 -24.32
C MET A 138 -10.42 -8.78 -25.65
N ALA A 139 -9.27 -8.17 -25.98
CA ALA A 139 -9.08 -7.49 -27.26
C ALA A 139 -9.08 -8.45 -28.46
N ALA A 140 -8.61 -9.69 -28.27
CA ALA A 140 -8.64 -10.74 -29.29
C ALA A 140 -10.01 -11.43 -29.41
N GLY A 141 -10.95 -11.17 -28.49
CA GLY A 141 -12.23 -11.88 -28.42
C GLY A 141 -12.07 -13.35 -27.98
N GLU A 142 -11.00 -13.66 -27.25
CA GLU A 142 -10.71 -14.99 -26.71
C GLU A 142 -11.28 -15.15 -25.30
N ASP A 143 -11.45 -16.39 -24.84
CA ASP A 143 -11.94 -16.69 -23.49
C ASP A 143 -10.94 -16.22 -22.42
N GLU A 144 -11.33 -15.16 -21.71
CA GLU A 144 -10.55 -14.46 -20.71
C GLU A 144 -10.75 -15.01 -19.29
N LYS A 145 -11.77 -15.85 -19.05
CA LYS A 145 -12.24 -16.16 -17.68
C LYS A 145 -11.14 -16.66 -16.76
N LYS A 146 -10.29 -17.56 -17.25
CA LYS A 146 -9.16 -18.09 -16.47
C LYS A 146 -8.13 -17.00 -16.15
N ALA A 147 -7.87 -16.08 -17.06
CA ALA A 147 -6.96 -14.97 -16.82
C ALA A 147 -7.55 -13.97 -15.81
N VAL A 148 -8.86 -13.72 -15.87
CA VAL A 148 -9.55 -12.87 -14.89
C VAL A 148 -9.53 -13.51 -13.49
N ASP A 149 -9.73 -14.83 -13.38
CA ASP A 149 -9.63 -15.54 -12.11
C ASP A 149 -8.22 -15.43 -11.48
N LEU A 150 -7.17 -15.61 -12.31
CA LEU A 150 -5.78 -15.41 -11.88
C LEU A 150 -5.49 -13.96 -11.49
N LEU A 151 -6.04 -12.98 -12.23
CA LEU A 151 -5.94 -11.57 -11.89
C LEU A 151 -6.61 -11.27 -10.55
N ALA A 152 -7.83 -11.78 -10.31
CA ALA A 152 -8.56 -11.58 -9.07
C ALA A 152 -7.80 -12.17 -7.87
N ALA A 153 -7.19 -13.35 -8.02
CA ALA A 153 -6.31 -13.92 -7.00
C ALA A 153 -5.10 -13.01 -6.72
N THR A 154 -4.42 -12.55 -7.77
CA THR A 154 -3.27 -11.64 -7.65
C THR A 154 -3.65 -10.32 -6.97
N GLN A 155 -4.81 -9.76 -7.31
CA GLN A 155 -5.33 -8.54 -6.68
C GLN A 155 -5.65 -8.74 -5.19
N ARG A 156 -6.21 -9.90 -4.81
CA ARG A 156 -6.50 -10.21 -3.40
C ARG A 156 -5.22 -10.36 -2.57
N ASP A 157 -4.23 -11.07 -3.10
CA ASP A 157 -2.93 -11.25 -2.45
C ASP A 157 -2.24 -9.89 -2.27
N PHE A 158 -2.13 -9.13 -3.37
CA PHE A 158 -1.51 -7.81 -3.33
C PHE A 158 -2.25 -6.83 -2.40
N ARG A 159 -3.60 -6.86 -2.36
CA ARG A 159 -4.39 -6.08 -1.39
C ARG A 159 -3.99 -6.44 0.05
N SER A 160 -3.76 -7.71 0.35
CA SER A 160 -3.34 -8.15 1.69
C SER A 160 -1.95 -7.62 2.04
N PHE A 161 -0.99 -7.72 1.12
CA PHE A 161 0.39 -7.26 1.34
C PHE A 161 0.47 -5.75 1.49
N LEU A 162 -0.17 -5.01 0.58
CA LEU A 162 -0.24 -3.56 0.67
C LEU A 162 -0.96 -3.11 1.94
N HIS A 163 -2.00 -3.82 2.37
CA HIS A 163 -2.68 -3.48 3.61
C HIS A 163 -1.76 -3.59 4.82
N ARG A 164 -1.04 -4.71 4.96
CA ARG A 164 -0.06 -4.92 6.04
C ARG A 164 1.04 -3.87 6.05
N HIS A 165 1.63 -3.61 4.88
CA HIS A 165 2.67 -2.60 4.71
C HIS A 165 2.19 -1.22 5.18
N LEU A 166 1.06 -0.75 4.65
CA LEU A 166 0.53 0.57 5.00
C LEU A 166 0.14 0.66 6.49
N GLU A 167 -0.34 -0.43 7.11
CA GLU A 167 -0.61 -0.43 8.55
C GLU A 167 0.67 -0.32 9.39
N ASP A 168 1.73 -1.05 9.02
CA ASP A 168 3.03 -0.96 9.69
C ASP A 168 3.62 0.44 9.53
N GLU A 169 3.55 0.99 8.32
CA GLU A 169 4.02 2.34 8.03
C GLU A 169 3.28 3.41 8.84
N GLU A 170 1.95 3.35 8.89
CA GLU A 170 1.16 4.29 9.70
C GLU A 170 1.53 4.22 11.19
N GLU A 171 1.78 3.01 11.72
CA GLU A 171 2.20 2.80 13.10
C GLU A 171 3.63 3.23 13.40
N ILE A 172 4.47 3.40 12.37
CA ILE A 172 5.83 3.92 12.49
C ILE A 172 5.83 5.44 12.30
N ILE A 173 5.33 5.93 11.16
CA ILE A 173 5.51 7.31 10.70
C ILE A 173 4.63 8.29 11.47
N VAL A 174 3.36 7.96 11.71
CA VAL A 174 2.47 8.92 12.39
C VAL A 174 3.01 9.24 13.79
N PRO A 175 3.38 8.26 14.64
CA PRO A 175 4.02 8.54 15.92
C PRO A 175 5.29 9.38 15.84
N VAL A 176 6.12 9.20 14.80
CA VAL A 176 7.33 10.05 14.59
C VAL A 176 6.94 11.50 14.39
N VAL A 177 5.97 11.77 13.51
CA VAL A 177 5.49 13.15 13.27
C VAL A 177 4.85 13.73 14.53
N LEU A 178 4.13 12.91 15.31
CA LEU A 178 3.52 13.38 16.55
C LEU A 178 4.56 13.72 17.63
N GLU A 179 5.60 12.90 17.79
CA GLU A 179 6.69 13.13 18.75
C GLU A 179 7.54 14.34 18.35
N TYR A 180 8.03 14.37 17.10
CA TYR A 180 9.07 15.29 16.65
C TYR A 180 8.58 16.43 15.76
N GLY A 181 7.28 16.54 15.47
CA GLY A 181 6.77 17.53 14.51
C GLY A 181 7.10 18.99 14.82
N ALA A 182 7.46 19.33 16.07
CA ALA A 182 7.93 20.66 16.45
C ALA A 182 9.39 20.94 16.03
N ASP A 183 10.19 19.91 15.83
CA ASP A 183 11.61 19.97 15.44
C ASP A 183 11.80 19.88 13.91
N MET A 184 10.71 19.70 13.16
CA MET A 184 10.68 19.53 11.70
C MET A 184 10.38 20.84 10.92
N GLU A 185 10.26 21.98 11.62
CA GLU A 185 10.14 23.33 11.04
C GLU A 185 11.50 24.03 10.91
#